data_AF-A0A6V7IYW6-F1
#
_entry.id   AF-A0A6V7IYW6-F1
#
_cell.length_a   1.000
_cell.length_b   1.000
_cell.length_c   1.000
_cell.angle_alpha   90.00
_cell.angle_beta   90.00
_cell.angle_gamma   90.00
#
_symmetry.space_group_name_H-M   'P 1'
#
loop_
_entity.id
_entity.type
_entity.pdbx_description
1 polymer ?
#
loop_
_entity_poly.entity_id
_entity_poly.type
_entity_poly.pdbx_seq_one_letter_code
_entity_poly.pdbx_strand_id
1 'polypeptide(L)'
;HKALTDGKKNLLFLQSLNLTKMVTCKLNPLRMCLPVVVQNFAAVTRAYQLAYCYTVMEHNARSNLPILHSSDRLTTWLETFFPFDPYILPKSYEKIRPIYLEYQGNINIDVKDEKIKQEEEENDEDDFMDISQTEAKNHVDNQMFSYSTSPGFIHS
;
A
#
# COMPACT_ATOMS: atom_id res chain seq x y z
N HIS A 1 0.71 -9.81 -16.23
CA HIS A 1 0.60 -8.36 -16.54
C HIS A 1 0.64 -8.09 -18.04
N LYS A 2 1.59 -8.66 -18.82
CA LYS A 2 1.74 -8.39 -20.27
C LYS A 2 0.45 -8.53 -21.08
N ALA A 3 -0.30 -9.63 -20.90
CA ALA A 3 -1.57 -9.83 -21.62
C ALA A 3 -2.63 -8.76 -21.30
N LEU A 4 -2.61 -8.18 -20.08
CA LEU A 4 -3.54 -7.13 -19.66
C LEU A 4 -3.08 -5.74 -20.09
N THR A 5 -1.79 -5.55 -20.33
CA THR A 5 -1.20 -4.26 -20.73
C THR A 5 -0.91 -4.19 -22.22
N ASP A 6 -1.21 -5.26 -22.96
CA ASP A 6 -1.07 -5.30 -24.40
C ASP A 6 -2.13 -4.43 -25.07
N GLY A 7 -1.68 -3.45 -25.84
CA GLY A 7 -2.53 -2.50 -26.56
C GLY A 7 -3.03 -1.30 -25.73
N LYS A 8 -3.21 -0.19 -26.43
CA LYS A 8 -3.62 1.10 -25.84
C LYS A 8 -5.00 1.05 -25.16
N LYS A 9 -5.96 0.31 -25.72
CA LYS A 9 -7.32 0.21 -25.16
C LYS A 9 -7.31 -0.46 -23.78
N ASN A 10 -6.52 -1.52 -23.62
CA ASN A 10 -6.43 -2.25 -22.36
C ASN A 10 -5.72 -1.41 -21.29
N LEU A 11 -4.67 -0.67 -21.68
CA LEU A 11 -4.00 0.25 -20.75
C LEU A 11 -4.93 1.38 -20.29
N LEU A 12 -5.71 1.99 -21.20
CA LEU A 12 -6.72 2.99 -20.83
C LEU A 12 -7.79 2.43 -19.89
N PHE A 13 -8.23 1.20 -20.14
CA PHE A 13 -9.14 0.50 -19.23
C PHE A 13 -8.51 0.33 -17.83
N LEU A 14 -7.26 -0.14 -17.74
CA LEU A 14 -6.57 -0.28 -16.46
C LEU A 14 -6.40 1.06 -15.72
N GLN A 15 -6.11 2.14 -16.44
CA GLN A 15 -6.04 3.50 -15.87
C GLN A 15 -7.40 3.96 -15.33
N SER A 16 -8.51 3.53 -15.93
CA SER A 16 -9.86 3.86 -15.46
C SER A 16 -10.27 3.17 -14.14
N LEU A 17 -9.57 2.10 -13.73
CA LEU A 17 -9.86 1.35 -12.50
C LEU A 17 -9.53 2.11 -11.21
N ASN A 18 -8.93 3.30 -11.29
CA ASN A 18 -8.61 4.18 -10.17
C ASN A 18 -7.87 3.45 -9.02
N LEU A 19 -6.83 2.69 -9.38
CA LEU A 19 -6.05 1.89 -8.44
C LEU A 19 -5.44 2.74 -7.32
N THR A 20 -5.04 3.99 -7.62
CA THR A 20 -4.55 4.96 -6.64
C THR A 20 -5.51 5.15 -5.47
N LYS A 21 -6.82 5.35 -5.76
CA LYS A 21 -7.82 5.51 -4.70
C LYS A 21 -8.01 4.24 -3.87
N MET A 22 -7.87 3.05 -4.48
CA MET A 22 -8.00 1.80 -3.74
C MET A 22 -6.82 1.57 -2.78
N VAL A 23 -5.60 1.89 -3.19
CA VAL A 23 -4.42 1.65 -2.34
C VAL A 23 -4.30 2.65 -1.19
N THR A 24 -4.84 3.87 -1.34
CA THR A 24 -4.81 4.91 -0.29
C THR A 24 -6.08 4.98 0.55
N CYS A 25 -7.08 4.13 0.31
CA CYS A 25 -8.33 4.18 1.05
C CYS A 25 -8.15 3.80 2.54
N LYS A 26 -9.12 4.22 3.38
CA LYS A 26 -9.12 3.95 4.83
C LYS A 26 -8.99 2.45 5.19
N LEU A 27 -9.44 1.54 4.31
CA LEU A 27 -9.32 0.09 4.51
C LEU A 27 -7.89 -0.44 4.29
N ASN A 28 -7.04 0.31 3.58
CA ASN A 28 -5.62 0.03 3.37
C ASN A 28 -5.31 -1.44 3.05
N PRO A 29 -5.76 -1.93 1.88
CA PRO A 29 -5.64 -3.35 1.52
C PRO A 29 -4.19 -3.83 1.47
N LEU A 30 -3.22 -2.94 1.21
CA LEU A 30 -1.80 -3.27 1.18
C LEU A 30 -1.25 -3.72 2.55
N ARG A 31 -1.96 -3.43 3.65
CA ARG A 31 -1.58 -3.86 5.01
C ARG A 31 -1.98 -5.30 5.32
N MET A 32 -2.97 -5.86 4.61
CA MET A 32 -3.52 -7.19 4.91
C MET A 32 -3.04 -8.25 3.93
N CYS A 33 -2.70 -7.85 2.70
CA CYS A 33 -2.20 -8.76 1.67
C CYS A 33 -0.77 -9.23 1.96
N LEU A 34 -0.45 -10.45 1.51
CA LEU A 34 0.88 -11.05 1.68
C LEU A 34 1.99 -10.13 1.12
N PRO A 35 3.10 -9.88 1.86
CA PRO A 35 4.12 -8.90 1.45
C PRO A 35 4.70 -9.13 0.05
N VAL A 36 4.93 -10.38 -0.35
CA VAL A 36 5.46 -10.71 -1.69
C VAL A 36 4.46 -10.35 -2.80
N VAL A 37 3.16 -10.50 -2.55
CA VAL A 37 2.10 -10.14 -3.49
C VAL A 37 2.00 -8.62 -3.61
N VAL A 38 2.09 -7.91 -2.48
CA VAL A 38 2.07 -6.44 -2.44
C VAL A 38 3.30 -5.86 -3.17
N GLN A 39 4.49 -6.42 -2.96
CA GLN A 39 5.71 -6.00 -3.65
C GLN A 39 5.60 -6.19 -5.16
N ASN A 40 5.11 -7.34 -5.60
CA ASN A 40 4.88 -7.62 -7.02
C ASN A 40 3.83 -6.68 -7.61
N PHE A 41 2.73 -6.44 -6.89
CA PHE A 41 1.70 -5.51 -7.31
C PHE A 41 2.26 -4.10 -7.47
N ALA A 42 3.02 -3.59 -6.50
CA ALA A 42 3.66 -2.27 -6.55
C ALA A 42 4.63 -2.13 -7.72
N ALA A 43 5.44 -3.17 -7.99
CA ALA A 43 6.35 -3.17 -9.13
C ALA A 43 5.60 -3.11 -10.47
N VAL A 44 4.53 -3.90 -10.63
CA VAL A 44 3.70 -3.92 -11.85
C VAL A 44 2.97 -2.58 -12.03
N THR A 45 2.29 -2.07 -11.00
CA THR A 45 1.52 -0.84 -11.14
C THR A 45 2.40 0.38 -11.39
N ARG A 46 3.61 0.42 -10.79
CA ARG A 46 4.62 1.45 -11.11
C ARG A 46 5.07 1.35 -12.57
N ALA A 47 5.37 0.15 -13.05
CA ALA A 47 5.83 -0.08 -14.43
C ALA A 47 4.93 0.55 -15.49
N TYR A 48 3.61 0.46 -15.25
CA TYR A 48 2.58 0.93 -16.17
C TYR A 48 1.92 2.24 -15.74
N GLN A 49 2.49 2.93 -14.74
CA GLN A 49 1.99 4.19 -14.20
C GLN A 49 0.51 4.14 -13.78
N LEU A 50 0.09 3.01 -13.19
CA LEU A 50 -1.28 2.79 -12.75
C LEU A 50 -1.53 3.22 -11.30
N ALA A 51 -0.54 3.03 -10.43
CA ALA A 51 -0.54 3.47 -9.03
C ALA A 51 0.89 3.46 -8.47
N TYR A 52 1.13 4.29 -7.45
CA TYR A 52 2.41 4.36 -6.73
C TYR A 52 2.19 3.88 -5.30
N CYS A 53 2.57 2.63 -5.02
CA CYS A 53 2.24 1.97 -3.76
C CYS A 53 3.33 2.09 -2.69
N TYR A 54 4.57 2.41 -3.07
CA TYR A 54 5.73 2.34 -2.18
C TYR A 54 5.64 3.26 -0.96
N THR A 55 5.10 4.47 -1.11
CA THR A 55 4.90 5.39 0.02
C THR A 55 3.89 4.85 1.04
N VAL A 56 2.78 4.28 0.56
CA VAL A 56 1.77 3.63 1.40
C VAL A 56 2.36 2.39 2.10
N MET A 57 3.16 1.60 1.38
CA MET A 57 3.82 0.42 1.93
C MET A 57 4.81 0.79 3.04
N GLU A 58 5.60 1.84 2.83
CA GLU A 58 6.56 2.35 3.83
C GLU A 58 5.84 2.87 5.09
N HIS A 59 4.75 3.63 4.92
CA HIS A 59 3.90 4.05 6.03
C HIS A 59 3.35 2.84 6.81
N ASN A 60 2.84 1.81 6.11
CA ASN A 60 2.32 0.60 6.73
C ASN A 60 3.37 -0.16 7.55
N ALA A 61 4.61 -0.20 7.08
CA ALA A 61 5.72 -0.83 7.79
C ALA A 61 6.03 -0.11 9.11
N ARG A 62 6.01 1.23 9.11
CA ARG A 62 6.23 2.06 10.31
C ARG A 62 5.11 1.93 11.33
N SER A 63 3.85 1.89 10.88
CA SER A 63 2.69 1.71 11.78
C SER A 63 2.61 0.33 12.46
N ASN A 64 3.39 -0.64 11.97
CA ASN A 64 3.50 -1.98 12.54
C ASN A 64 4.69 -2.11 13.51
N LEU A 65 5.46 -1.04 13.79
CA LEU A 65 6.48 -1.07 14.82
C LEU A 65 5.82 -1.31 16.19
N PRO A 66 6.28 -2.32 16.96
CA PRO A 66 5.68 -2.66 18.23
C PRO A 66 5.96 -1.53 19.23
N ILE A 67 4.97 -0.67 19.43
CA ILE A 67 4.89 0.12 20.66
C ILE A 67 4.68 -0.91 21.76
N LEU A 68 5.64 -1.00 22.69
CA LEU A 68 5.52 -1.73 23.95
C LEU A 68 4.07 -1.56 24.45
N HIS A 69 3.34 -2.63 24.79
CA HIS A 69 1.93 -2.62 25.27
C HIS A 69 0.79 -2.85 24.24
N SER A 70 0.92 -3.77 23.28
CA SER A 70 -0.28 -4.29 22.57
C SER A 70 -0.13 -5.76 22.21
N SER A 71 -0.60 -6.65 23.07
CA SER A 71 -0.57 -8.11 22.91
C SER A 71 -1.46 -8.65 21.78
N ASP A 72 -2.30 -7.81 21.18
CA ASP A 72 -3.38 -8.25 20.27
C ASP A 72 -3.11 -7.96 18.78
N ARG A 73 -1.91 -7.53 18.42
CA ARG A 73 -1.55 -7.23 17.02
C ARG A 73 -1.12 -8.51 16.28
N LEU A 74 -1.93 -9.56 16.29
CA LEU A 74 -1.79 -10.62 15.29
C LEU A 74 -2.28 -10.05 13.94
N THR A 75 -1.39 -9.38 13.22
CA THR A 75 -1.62 -9.07 11.80
C THR A 75 -1.56 -10.40 11.04
N THR A 76 -2.67 -11.13 11.00
CA THR A 76 -2.84 -12.28 10.14
C THR A 76 -2.90 -11.76 8.71
N TRP A 77 -1.74 -11.68 8.06
CA TRP A 77 -1.67 -11.55 6.62
C TRP A 77 -2.61 -12.58 5.99
N LEU A 78 -3.25 -12.22 4.88
CA LEU A 78 -4.09 -13.16 4.13
C LEU A 78 -3.30 -14.45 3.83
N GLU A 79 -4.03 -15.57 3.83
CA GLU A 79 -3.50 -16.93 3.73
C GLU A 79 -2.49 -17.11 2.59
N THR A 80 -1.41 -17.85 2.85
CA THR A 80 -0.32 -18.14 1.90
C THR A 80 -0.62 -19.29 0.94
N PHE A 81 -1.85 -19.81 0.92
CA PHE A 81 -2.23 -20.94 0.09
C PHE A 81 -2.74 -20.46 -1.28
N PHE A 82 -1.97 -20.73 -2.34
CA PHE A 82 -2.41 -20.50 -3.71
C PHE A 82 -2.73 -21.84 -4.39
N PRO A 83 -4.01 -22.12 -4.71
CA PRO A 83 -4.42 -23.43 -5.24
C PRO A 83 -3.83 -23.77 -6.62
N PHE A 84 -3.24 -22.78 -7.30
CA PHE A 84 -2.61 -22.91 -8.62
C PHE A 84 -1.11 -22.59 -8.59
N ASP A 85 -0.48 -22.70 -7.42
CA ASP A 85 0.98 -22.77 -7.35
C ASP A 85 1.52 -23.90 -8.24
N PRO A 86 2.81 -23.85 -8.62
CA PRO A 86 3.40 -24.76 -9.59
C PRO A 86 3.04 -26.23 -9.34
N TYR A 87 2.53 -26.88 -10.38
CA TYR A 87 2.12 -28.28 -10.31
C TYR A 87 3.35 -29.20 -10.30
N ILE A 88 3.67 -29.79 -9.14
CA ILE A 88 4.93 -30.53 -8.93
C ILE A 88 4.88 -32.03 -9.25
N LEU A 89 3.72 -32.60 -9.61
CA LEU A 89 3.59 -34.05 -9.82
C LEU A 89 4.08 -34.46 -11.23
N PRO A 90 5.22 -35.17 -11.37
CA PRO A 90 5.88 -35.33 -12.68
C PRO A 90 5.04 -36.11 -13.71
N LYS A 91 4.31 -37.15 -13.25
CA LYS A 91 3.53 -38.02 -14.15
C LYS A 91 2.32 -37.33 -14.78
N SER A 92 1.67 -36.46 -14.02
CA SER A 92 0.47 -35.75 -14.44
C SER A 92 0.74 -34.33 -14.91
N TYR A 93 1.96 -33.81 -14.69
CA TYR A 93 2.36 -32.46 -15.11
C TYR A 93 2.18 -32.24 -16.60
N GLU A 94 2.56 -33.20 -17.44
CA GLU A 94 2.42 -33.09 -18.91
C GLU A 94 0.96 -32.87 -19.37
N LYS A 95 -0.03 -33.29 -18.58
CA LYS A 95 -1.45 -33.04 -18.89
C LYS A 95 -1.89 -31.62 -18.53
N ILE A 96 -1.27 -31.01 -17.53
CA ILE A 96 -1.62 -29.69 -16.99
C ILE A 96 -0.78 -28.59 -17.66
N ARG A 97 0.46 -28.89 -18.04
CA ARG A 97 1.43 -27.97 -18.66
C ARG A 97 0.84 -27.11 -19.79
N PRO A 98 0.05 -27.62 -20.76
CA PRO A 98 -0.46 -26.80 -21.86
C PRO A 98 -1.44 -25.70 -21.43
N ILE A 99 -2.09 -25.85 -20.28
CA ILE A 99 -3.08 -24.91 -19.73
C ILE A 99 -2.57 -24.16 -18.50
N TYR A 100 -1.37 -24.48 -18.03
CA TYR A 100 -0.76 -23.84 -16.87
C TYR A 100 -0.11 -22.51 -17.27
N LEU A 101 -0.48 -21.43 -16.59
CA LEU A 101 0.15 -20.13 -16.79
C LEU A 101 1.34 -20.00 -15.86
N GLU A 102 2.55 -20.22 -16.39
CA GLU A 102 3.78 -20.05 -15.62
C GLU A 102 4.02 -18.59 -15.24
N TYR A 103 4.42 -18.38 -13.99
CA TYR A 103 4.80 -17.06 -13.50
C TYR A 103 6.10 -16.61 -14.17
N GLN A 104 6.03 -15.52 -14.93
CA GLN A 104 7.15 -15.07 -15.75
C GLN A 104 8.17 -14.17 -15.04
N GLY A 105 8.05 -13.89 -13.74
CA GLY A 105 9.07 -13.23 -12.87
C GLY A 105 9.61 -11.84 -13.27
N ASN A 106 9.40 -11.42 -14.50
CA ASN A 106 10.26 -10.44 -15.15
C ASN A 106 9.57 -9.09 -15.12
N ILE A 107 9.70 -8.44 -13.98
CA ILE A 107 9.85 -7.00 -13.96
C ILE A 107 11.31 -6.74 -13.57
N ASN A 108 12.22 -6.93 -14.54
CA ASN A 108 13.53 -6.27 -14.53
C ASN A 108 13.29 -4.78 -14.78
N ILE A 109 12.61 -4.12 -13.86
CA ILE A 109 12.70 -2.67 -13.78
C ILE A 109 13.82 -2.45 -12.80
N ASP A 110 14.91 -1.95 -13.37
CA ASP A 110 16.02 -1.28 -12.72
C ASP A 110 15.48 -0.27 -11.69
N VAL A 111 15.03 -0.77 -10.54
CA VAL A 111 15.06 -0.02 -9.31
C VAL A 111 16.54 -0.01 -9.02
N LYS A 112 17.24 0.94 -9.64
CA LYS A 112 18.55 1.34 -9.14
C LYS A 112 18.36 1.46 -7.64
N ASP A 113 19.12 0.67 -6.91
CA ASP A 113 19.38 0.86 -5.49
C ASP A 113 19.91 2.29 -5.33
N GLU A 114 19.03 3.28 -5.36
CA GLU A 114 19.27 4.51 -4.66
C GLU A 114 19.23 4.09 -3.20
N LYS A 115 20.42 3.77 -2.69
CA LYS A 115 20.72 3.86 -1.27
C LYS A 115 20.26 5.24 -0.84
N ILE A 116 19.04 5.33 -0.33
CA ILE A 116 18.50 6.52 0.30
C ILE A 116 19.41 6.77 1.50
N LYS A 117 20.35 7.70 1.34
CA LYS A 117 20.96 8.37 2.48
C LYS A 117 19.81 9.03 3.20
N GLN A 118 19.62 8.66 4.46
CA GLN A 118 18.73 9.34 5.39
C GLN A 118 19.22 10.78 5.51
N GLU A 119 18.57 11.69 4.81
CA GLU A 119 18.53 13.10 5.17
C GLU A 119 17.12 13.32 5.73
N GLU A 120 17.09 13.50 7.04
CA GLU A 120 15.90 13.85 7.81
C GLU A 120 15.53 15.30 7.47
N GLU A 121 14.52 15.49 6.63
CA GLU A 121 13.76 16.73 6.58
C GLU A 121 12.33 16.43 7.02
N GLU A 122 12.04 16.80 8.27
CA GLU A 122 10.69 16.91 8.81
C GLU A 122 9.95 18.00 8.02
N ASN A 123 8.94 17.60 7.25
CA ASN A 123 7.87 18.49 6.82
C ASN A 123 6.55 17.77 7.07
N ASP A 124 6.06 17.98 8.29
CA ASP A 124 4.70 17.66 8.73
C ASP A 124 3.72 18.64 8.09
N GLU A 125 3.12 18.28 6.96
CA GLU A 125 1.82 18.84 6.55
C GLU A 125 0.91 17.72 6.02
N ASP A 126 0.18 17.12 6.97
CA ASP A 126 -0.90 16.16 6.77
C ASP A 126 -2.11 16.82 6.07
N ASP A 127 -2.13 16.80 4.74
CA ASP A 127 -3.29 17.23 3.95
C ASP A 127 -4.18 16.02 3.55
N PHE A 128 -4.65 15.27 4.55
CA PHE A 128 -5.67 14.24 4.35
C PHE A 128 -7.05 14.90 4.37
N MET A 129 -7.52 15.33 3.20
CA MET A 129 -8.85 15.91 2.99
C MET A 129 -9.97 14.94 3.41
N ASP A 130 -10.55 15.17 4.59
CA ASP A 130 -11.79 14.54 5.04
C ASP A 130 -12.98 15.21 4.35
N ILE A 131 -13.49 14.59 3.28
CA ILE A 131 -14.79 14.94 2.72
C ILE A 131 -15.83 14.18 3.53
N SER A 132 -16.33 14.82 4.59
CA SER A 132 -17.59 14.42 5.21
C SER A 132 -18.51 15.64 5.47
N GLN A 133 -19.60 15.64 4.71
CA GLN A 133 -20.94 16.13 5.06
C GLN A 133 -21.20 17.64 5.11
N THR A 134 -21.82 18.12 4.03
CA THR A 134 -22.60 19.35 3.95
C THR A 134 -23.86 19.27 4.82
N GLU A 135 -24.20 20.41 5.43
CA GLU A 135 -25.49 20.85 5.97
C GLU A 135 -25.88 20.50 7.42
N ALA A 136 -25.59 21.42 8.34
CA ALA A 136 -26.61 22.04 9.21
C ALA A 136 -26.08 23.33 9.84
N LYS A 137 -26.82 24.43 9.61
CA LYS A 137 -26.65 25.73 10.28
C LYS A 137 -27.10 25.61 11.74
N ASN A 138 -26.35 26.16 12.70
CA ASN A 138 -26.84 26.97 13.84
C ASN A 138 -25.70 27.36 14.84
N HIS A 139 -25.47 28.68 14.95
CA HIS A 139 -25.42 29.49 16.18
C HIS A 139 -24.29 29.33 17.25
N VAL A 140 -23.37 30.33 17.26
CA VAL A 140 -22.74 31.10 18.38
C VAL A 140 -22.08 30.33 19.55
N ASP A 141 -20.76 30.45 19.76
CA ASP A 141 -20.16 31.49 20.64
C ASP A 141 -18.62 31.50 20.65
N ASN A 142 -18.08 32.67 20.97
CA ASN A 142 -16.67 33.00 21.17
C ASN A 142 -15.96 32.09 22.19
N GLN A 143 -14.90 31.38 21.79
CA GLN A 143 -13.82 31.05 22.73
C GLN A 143 -12.45 31.37 22.12
N MET A 144 -11.85 32.37 22.77
CA MET A 144 -10.51 32.91 22.63
C MET A 144 -9.44 31.80 22.62
N PHE A 145 -8.65 31.73 21.55
CA PHE A 145 -7.43 30.92 21.47
C PHE A 145 -6.39 31.46 22.46
N SER A 146 -6.18 30.78 23.60
CA SER A 146 -5.01 31.04 24.45
C SER A 146 -3.91 30.03 24.16
N TYR A 147 -3.09 30.33 23.15
CA TYR A 147 -1.74 29.78 23.03
C TYR A 147 -0.84 30.46 24.07
N SER A 148 -0.60 29.79 25.20
CA SER A 148 0.46 30.22 26.12
C SER A 148 1.00 29.04 26.93
N THR A 149 2.20 28.59 26.52
CA THR A 149 3.31 28.12 27.35
C THR A 149 3.12 26.84 28.18
N SER A 150 3.91 25.83 27.82
CA SER A 150 4.14 24.58 28.56
C SER A 150 5.13 24.80 29.73
N PRO A 151 4.77 24.50 31.00
CA PRO A 151 5.74 24.46 32.09
C PRO A 151 6.38 23.07 32.14
N GLY A 152 7.57 22.96 31.56
CA GLY A 152 8.41 21.77 31.64
C GLY A 152 8.89 21.45 33.05
N PHE A 153 9.24 20.17 33.23
CA PHE A 153 10.10 19.54 34.25
C PHE A 153 10.48 20.37 35.49
N ILE A 154 9.92 19.98 36.64
CA ILE A 154 10.47 20.34 37.94
C ILE A 154 11.26 19.13 38.45
N HIS A 155 12.58 19.27 38.45
CA HIS A 155 13.51 18.40 39.16
C HIS A 155 13.83 19.06 40.50
N SER A 156 13.39 18.46 41.60
CA SER A 156 14.08 18.38 42.90
C SER A 156 13.20 17.67 43.92
#